data_AF-A0A2P7BFM6-F1
#
_entry.id   AF-A0A2P7BFM6-F1
#
_cell.length_a   1.000
_cell.length_b   1.000
_cell.length_c   1.000
_cell.angle_alpha   90.00
_cell.angle_beta   90.00
_cell.angle_gamma   90.00
#
_symmetry.space_group_name_H-M   'P 1'
#
loop_
_entity.id
_entity.type
_entity.pdbx_description
1 polymer ?
#
loop_
_entity_poly.entity_id
_entity_poly.type
_entity_poly.pdbx_seq_one_letter_code
_entity_poly.pdbx_strand_id
1 'polypeptide(L)' 'MPVYPKVKVDLTQSTDYPLAMLSKVLVKLREANVPSSMIEQIGSEALSGDYEKVLTTCRKYVDIGR' A
#
# COMPACT_ATOMS: atom_id res chain seq x y z
N MET A 1 6.90 -12.47 1.04
CA MET A 1 7.66 -11.64 0.08
C MET A 1 6.65 -10.74 -0.62
N PRO A 2 6.88 -9.41 -0.70
CA PRO A 2 5.93 -8.50 -1.33
C PRO A 2 5.86 -8.70 -2.85
N VAL A 3 4.69 -8.48 -3.45
CA VAL A 3 4.46 -8.59 -4.91
C VAL A 3 5.36 -7.62 -5.70
N TYR A 4 5.57 -6.42 -5.15
CA TYR A 4 6.42 -5.38 -5.71
C TYR A 4 7.59 -5.08 -4.75
N PRO A 5 8.61 -5.94 -4.66
CA PRO A 5 9.72 -5.77 -3.71
C PRO A 5 10.61 -4.56 -4.01
N LYS A 6 10.52 -4.00 -5.22
CA LYS A 6 11.22 -2.78 -5.62
C LYS A 6 10.51 -1.50 -5.17
N VAL A 7 9.23 -1.61 -4.79
CA VAL A 7 8.43 -0.46 -4.33
C VAL A 7 8.57 -0.39 -2.81
N LYS A 8 9.36 0.58 -2.35
CA LYS A 8 9.56 0.86 -0.94
C LYS A 8 8.69 2.00 -0.49
N VAL A 9 7.97 1.82 0.61
CA VAL A 9 7.08 2.82 1.18
C VAL A 9 7.44 3.04 2.64
N ASP A 10 7.67 4.30 2.99
CA ASP A 10 7.93 4.73 4.36
C ASP A 10 6.61 5.11 5.05
N LEU A 11 6.22 4.32 6.05
CA LEU A 11 4.95 4.49 6.79
C LEU A 11 5.15 4.96 8.23
N THR A 12 6.38 5.34 8.59
CA THR A 12 6.83 5.70 9.95
C THR A 12 6.07 6.89 10.54
N GLN A 13 5.49 7.75 9.69
CA GLN A 13 4.72 8.93 10.11
C GLN A 13 3.22 8.86 9.76
N SER A 14 2.75 7.76 9.16
CA SER A 14 1.35 7.64 8.71
C SER A 14 0.58 6.57 9.49
N THR A 15 1.11 6.21 10.67
CA THR A 15 0.67 5.10 11.49
C THR A 15 -0.71 5.30 12.13
N ASP A 16 -1.15 6.54 12.26
CA ASP A 16 -2.46 6.86 12.86
C ASP A 16 -3.63 6.86 11.87
N TYR A 17 -3.36 6.86 10.56
CA TYR A 17 -4.42 6.96 9.54
C TYR A 17 -4.28 5.91 8.43
N PRO A 18 -5.10 4.83 8.44
CA PRO A 18 -4.99 3.75 7.46
C PRO A 18 -5.19 4.23 6.02
N LEU A 19 -6.11 5.18 5.81
CA LEU A 19 -6.33 5.79 4.49
C LEU A 19 -5.10 6.57 4.01
N ALA A 20 -4.40 7.27 4.91
CA ALA A 20 -3.19 8.00 4.56
C ALA A 20 -2.04 7.06 4.16
N MET A 21 -1.92 5.90 4.81
CA MET A 21 -0.99 4.85 4.39
C MET A 21 -1.34 4.34 3.00
N LEU A 22 -2.61 4.00 2.78
CA LEU A 22 -3.08 3.47 1.51
C LEU A 22 -2.78 4.47 0.39
N SER A 23 -3.10 5.76 0.57
CA SER A 23 -2.77 6.79 -0.40
C SER A 23 -1.28 6.86 -0.73
N LYS A 24 -0.38 6.79 0.26
CA LYS A 24 1.08 6.75 0.02
C LYS A 24 1.50 5.53 -0.79
N VAL A 25 0.95 4.36 -0.48
CA VAL A 25 1.25 3.12 -1.20
C VAL A 25 0.76 3.19 -2.65
N LEU A 26 -0.47 3.67 -2.88
CA LEU A 26 -1.01 3.83 -4.24
C LEU A 26 -0.20 4.83 -5.08
N VAL A 27 0.26 5.93 -4.48
CA VAL A 27 1.17 6.89 -5.14
C VAL A 27 2.48 6.21 -5.53
N LYS A 28 3.11 5.47 -4.61
CA LYS A 28 4.37 4.77 -4.88
C LYS A 28 4.25 3.69 -5.95
N LEU A 29 3.12 2.98 -5.98
CA LEU A 29 2.80 2.02 -7.04
C LEU A 29 2.65 2.72 -8.40
N ARG A 30 1.99 3.88 -8.43
CA ARG A 30 1.87 4.71 -9.64
C ARG A 30 3.22 5.21 -10.12
N GLU A 31 4.08 5.70 -9.23
CA GLU A 31 5.47 6.11 -9.55
C GLU A 31 6.29 4.94 -10.11
N ALA A 32 6.02 3.72 -9.64
CA ALA A 32 6.66 2.50 -10.13
C ALA A 32 6.05 1.96 -11.44
N ASN A 33 5.18 2.71 -12.12
CA ASN A 33 4.50 2.32 -13.36
C ASN A 33 3.66 1.03 -13.22
N VAL A 34 3.12 0.77 -12.03
CA VAL A 34 2.18 -0.34 -11.83
C VAL A 34 0.87 -0.03 -12.58
N PRO A 35 0.26 -1.00 -13.28
CA PRO A 35 -0.98 -0.79 -14.02
C PRO A 35 -2.09 -0.26 -13.11
N SER A 36 -2.88 0.70 -13.60
CA SER A 36 -4.01 1.29 -12.87
C SER A 36 -4.98 0.23 -12.34
N SER A 37 -5.25 -0.83 -13.10
CA SER A 37 -6.13 -1.93 -12.67
C SER A 37 -5.62 -2.65 -11.42
N MET A 38 -4.30 -2.82 -11.28
CA MET A 38 -3.71 -3.38 -10.06
C MET A 38 -3.81 -2.40 -8.89
N ILE A 39 -3.62 -1.11 -9.14
CA ILE A 39 -3.74 -0.05 -8.11
C ILE A 39 -5.18 0.00 -7.58
N GLU A 40 -6.19 -0.06 -8.47
CA GLU A 40 -7.61 -0.09 -8.10
C GLU A 40 -7.97 -1.36 -7.30
N GLN A 41 -7.46 -2.52 -7.71
CA GLN A 41 -7.66 -3.77 -6.98
C GLN A 41 -7.08 -3.70 -5.56
N ILE A 42 -5.85 -3.17 -5.42
CA ILE A 42 -5.19 -2.99 -4.11
C ILE A 42 -6.00 -2.01 -3.24
N GLY A 43 -6.45 -0.90 -3.83
CA GLY A 43 -7.31 0.07 -3.16
C GLY A 43 -8.60 -0.54 -2.64
N SER A 44 -9.31 -1.31 -3.48
CA SER A 44 -10.57 -1.97 -3.11
C SER A 44 -10.38 -3.05 -2.04
N GLU A 45 -9.32 -3.86 -2.14
CA GLU A 45 -8.98 -4.90 -1.16
C GLU A 45 -8.64 -4.29 0.22
N ALA A 46 -7.92 -3.16 0.23
CA ALA A 46 -7.56 -2.45 1.45
C ALA A 46 -8.75 -1.70 2.07
N LEU A 47 -9.58 -1.02 1.28
CA LEU A 47 -10.77 -0.27 1.74
C LEU A 47 -11.85 -1.14 2.37
N SER A 48 -11.85 -2.44 2.11
CA SER A 48 -12.82 -3.41 2.64
C SER A 48 -12.51 -3.85 4.09
N GLY A 49 -11.65 -3.14 4.83
CA GLY A 49 -11.16 -3.62 6.12
C GLY A 49 -10.76 -2.56 7.13
N ASP A 50 -10.58 -3.03 8.37
CA ASP A 50 -9.97 -2.28 9.47
C ASP A 50 -8.48 -1.99 9.22
N TYR A 51 -7.91 -1.13 10.06
CA TYR A 51 -6.51 -0.69 9.99
C TYR A 51 -5.52 -1.85 9.76
N GLU A 52 -5.67 -2.97 10.47
CA GLU A 52 -4.80 -4.14 10.31
C GLU A 52 -4.91 -4.80 8.93
N LYS A 53 -6.11 -4.82 8.34
CA LYS A 53 -6.31 -5.35 6.99
C LYS A 53 -5.68 -4.43 5.96
N VAL A 54 -5.80 -3.12 6.10
CA VAL A 54 -5.09 -2.14 5.25
C VAL A 54 -3.58 -2.36 5.32
N LEU A 55 -3.02 -2.46 6.53
CA LEU A 55 -1.59 -2.66 6.73
C LEU A 55 -1.11 -3.99 6.13
N THR A 56 -1.86 -5.06 6.34
CA THR A 56 -1.55 -6.41 5.84
C THR A 56 -1.59 -6.44 4.31
N THR A 57 -2.63 -5.84 3.70
CA THR A 57 -2.73 -5.68 2.26
C THR A 57 -1.54 -4.87 1.73
N CYS A 58 -1.20 -3.73 2.35
CA CYS A 58 -0.04 -2.94 1.92
C CYS A 58 1.27 -3.76 2.00
N ARG A 59 1.51 -4.51 3.08
CA ARG A 59 2.72 -5.35 3.25
C ARG A 59 2.79 -6.51 2.27
N LYS A 60 1.64 -7.00 1.82
CA LYS A 60 1.54 -8.03 0.78
C LYS A 60 2.01 -7.49 -0.57
N TYR A 61 1.74 -6.23 -0.89
CA TYR A 61 2.07 -5.66 -2.20
C TYR A 61 3.40 -4.92 -2.25
N VAL A 62 3.80 -4.21 -1.20
CA VAL A 62 4.99 -3.35 -1.21
C VAL A 62 5.89 -3.62 -0.01
N ASP A 63 7.17 -3.26 -0.15
CA ASP A 63 8.12 -3.31 0.95
C ASP A 63 7.92 -2.08 1.85
N ILE A 64 7.45 -2.31 3.08
CA ILE A 64 7.22 -1.23 4.04
C ILE A 64 8.50 -1.10 4.87
N GLY A 65 9.26 -0.04 4.58
CA GLY A 65 10.43 0.34 5.35
C GLY A 65 10.01 0.83 6.73
N ARG A 66 10.74 0.37 7.75
CA ARG A 66 10.64 0.85 9.13
C ARG A 66 11.77 1.83 9.40
#